data_AF-A0A3D5KAZ1-F1
#
_entry.id   AF-A0A3D5KAZ1-F1
#
_cell.length_a   1.000
_cell.length_b   1.000
_cell.length_c   1.000
_cell.angle_alpha   90.00
_cell.angle_beta   90.00
_cell.angle_gamma   90.00
#
_symmetry.space_group_name_H-M   'P 1'
#
loop_
_entity.id
_entity.type
_entity.pdbx_description
1 polymer ?
#
loop_
_entity_poly.entity_id
_entity_poly.type
_entity_poly.pdbx_seq_one_letter_code
_entity_poly.pdbx_strand_id
1 'polypeptide(L)'
;RINRAVVKSVTNCGCVTINATKQEFPCDNDSFESLNECMKTHIDGNICEGCREVIERELGNNIFYLTAMCNLLDISVYDVFIKEYDKIDTLGKYTFR
;
A
#
# COMPACT_ATOMS: atom_id res chain seq x y z
N ARG A 1 -8.71 7.26 -8.95
CA ARG A 1 -9.57 8.02 -8.00
C ARG A 1 -9.07 7.91 -6.57
N ILE A 2 -8.66 6.72 -6.12
CA ILE A 2 -7.98 6.49 -4.83
C ILE A 2 -6.81 7.46 -4.61
N ASN A 3 -5.86 7.56 -5.54
CA ASN A 3 -4.72 8.49 -5.40
C ASN A 3 -5.15 9.94 -5.18
N ARG A 4 -6.25 10.38 -5.82
CA ARG A 4 -6.80 11.72 -5.60
C ARG A 4 -7.39 11.87 -4.20
N ALA A 5 -8.06 10.84 -3.66
CA ALA A 5 -8.57 10.84 -2.29
C ALA A 5 -7.43 10.94 -1.28
N VAL A 6 -6.34 10.18 -1.48
CA VAL A 6 -5.12 10.25 -0.65
C VAL A 6 -4.45 11.62 -0.77
N VAL A 7 -4.29 12.18 -1.97
CA VAL A 7 -3.73 13.53 -2.12
C VAL A 7 -4.61 14.58 -1.42
N LYS A 8 -5.94 14.41 -1.43
CA LYS A 8 -6.86 15.31 -0.72
C LYS A 8 -6.81 15.18 0.80
N SER A 9 -6.49 14.00 1.35
CA SER A 9 -6.30 13.85 2.79
C SER A 9 -5.08 14.65 3.28
N VAL A 10 -4.08 14.84 2.41
CA VAL A 10 -2.92 15.71 2.66
C VAL A 10 -3.23 17.18 2.39
N THR A 11 -3.69 17.49 1.17
CA THR A 11 -3.78 18.89 0.68
C THR A 11 -5.00 19.66 1.14
N ASN A 12 -6.13 18.98 1.35
CA ASN A 12 -7.41 19.65 1.65
C ASN A 12 -7.86 19.41 3.09
N CYS A 13 -7.67 18.20 3.60
CA CYS A 13 -8.00 17.88 4.99
C CYS A 13 -6.83 18.15 5.95
N GLY A 14 -5.59 17.82 5.54
CA GLY A 14 -4.40 17.93 6.38
C GLY A 14 -4.32 16.91 7.53
N CYS A 15 -5.07 15.80 7.48
CA CYS A 15 -5.04 14.78 8.54
C CYS A 15 -3.76 13.92 8.51
N VAL A 16 -3.09 13.87 7.36
CA VAL A 16 -1.82 13.18 7.16
C VAL A 16 -0.86 14.08 6.39
N THR A 17 0.44 13.91 6.61
CA THR A 17 1.52 14.61 5.90
C THR A 17 2.37 13.61 5.15
N ILE A 18 2.81 13.96 3.93
CA ILE A 18 3.75 13.16 3.15
C ILE A 18 5.11 13.86 3.15
N ASN A 19 6.10 13.23 3.78
CA ASN A 19 7.48 13.71 3.80
C ASN A 19 8.24 13.08 2.62
N ALA A 20 8.28 13.76 1.48
CA ALA A 20 9.01 13.26 0.31
C ALA A 20 10.52 13.55 0.43
N THR A 21 11.21 12.77 1.27
CA THR A 21 12.67 12.86 1.45
C THR A 21 13.37 11.58 1.02
N LYS A 22 14.62 11.71 0.58
CA LYS A 22 15.48 10.55 0.34
C LYS A 22 15.61 9.77 1.65
N GLN A 23 15.34 8.48 1.63
CA GLN A 23 15.56 7.63 2.80
C GLN A 23 17.06 7.56 3.09
N GLU A 24 17.41 7.80 4.35
CA GLU A 24 18.76 7.62 4.87
C GLU A 24 18.92 6.14 5.21
N PHE A 25 19.88 5.46 4.58
CA PHE A 25 20.26 4.10 4.92
C PHE A 25 21.36 4.18 5.99
N PRO A 26 21.08 3.94 7.28
CA PRO A 26 22.04 4.19 8.37
C PRO A 26 23.12 3.11 8.51
N CYS A 27 23.23 2.17 7.59
CA CYS A 27 24.01 0.96 7.77
C CYS A 27 25.16 0.87 6.76
N ASP A 28 26.31 1.44 7.11
CA ASP A 28 27.55 1.25 6.36
C ASP A 28 28.12 -0.19 6.50
N ASN A 29 27.56 -1.05 7.37
CA ASN A 29 28.10 -2.39 7.65
C ASN A 29 27.10 -3.51 8.06
N ASP A 30 25.78 -3.31 8.00
CA ASP A 30 24.84 -4.32 8.55
C ASP A 30 24.22 -5.24 7.50
N SER A 31 23.89 -6.47 7.93
CA SER A 31 23.25 -7.49 7.10
C SER A 31 21.93 -6.98 6.53
N PHE A 32 21.53 -7.51 5.37
CA PHE A 32 20.27 -7.17 4.70
C PHE A 32 19.03 -7.26 5.63
N GLU A 33 19.10 -8.05 6.70
CA GLU A 33 18.04 -8.19 7.70
C GLU A 33 17.75 -6.92 8.50
N SER A 34 18.74 -6.06 8.69
CA SER A 34 18.62 -4.79 9.43
C SER A 34 17.98 -3.65 8.61
N LEU A 35 17.84 -3.82 7.28
CA LEU A 35 17.29 -2.79 6.39
C LEU A 35 15.83 -2.46 6.72
N ASN A 36 15.01 -3.45 7.06
CA ASN A 36 13.61 -3.24 7.41
C ASN A 36 13.42 -2.37 8.66
N GLU A 37 14.35 -2.45 9.62
CA GLU A 37 14.31 -1.65 10.85
C GLU A 37 14.71 -0.18 10.59
N CYS A 38 15.47 0.06 9.52
CA CYS A 38 15.95 1.40 9.15
C CYS A 38 15.01 2.15 8.20
N MET A 39 14.10 1.45 7.53
CA MET A 39 13.20 2.03 6.52
C MET A 39 12.05 2.78 7.19
N LYS A 40 11.99 4.10 7.00
CA LYS A 40 10.92 4.95 7.52
C LYS A 40 9.77 5.06 6.53
N THR A 41 8.53 5.05 7.03
CA THR A 41 7.36 5.43 6.24
C THR A 41 7.40 6.93 5.94
N HIS A 42 7.07 7.34 4.72
CA HIS A 42 6.98 8.76 4.35
C HIS A 42 5.65 9.42 4.74
N ILE A 43 4.81 8.76 5.55
CA ILE A 43 3.50 9.25 5.97
C ILE A 43 3.52 9.49 7.47
N ASP A 44 3.16 10.71 7.87
CA ASP A 44 2.94 11.09 9.27
C ASP A 44 1.47 11.41 9.54
N GLY A 45 1.03 11.15 10.78
CA GLY A 45 -0.35 11.38 11.22
C GLY A 45 -1.26 10.20 10.95
N ASN A 46 -2.56 10.38 11.22
CA ASN A 46 -3.58 9.35 11.07
C ASN A 46 -4.72 9.86 10.20
N ILE A 47 -5.18 9.01 9.28
CA ILE A 47 -6.34 9.31 8.45
C ILE A 47 -7.57 9.47 9.35
N CYS A 48 -8.23 10.63 9.29
CA CYS A 48 -9.47 10.86 10.02
C CYS A 48 -10.64 10.08 9.39
N GLU A 49 -11.72 9.86 10.16
CA GLU A 49 -12.87 9.06 9.71
C GLU A 49 -13.46 9.54 8.38
N GLY A 50 -13.59 10.86 8.17
CA GLY A 50 -14.13 11.40 6.91
C GLY A 50 -13.23 11.12 5.69
N CYS A 51 -11.91 11.20 5.84
CA CYS A 51 -10.99 10.84 4.76
C CYS A 51 -10.96 9.33 4.53
N ARG A 52 -11.05 8.54 5.61
CA ARG A 52 -11.11 7.08 5.56
C ARG A 52 -12.31 6.61 4.75
N GLU A 53 -13.50 7.12 5.05
CA GLU A 53 -14.74 6.76 4.33
C GLU A 53 -14.62 7.02 2.82
N VAL A 54 -14.04 8.16 2.43
CA VAL A 54 -13.84 8.49 1.01
C VAL A 54 -12.84 7.53 0.36
N ILE A 55 -11.74 7.21 1.03
CA ILE A 55 -10.71 6.28 0.50
C ILE A 55 -11.29 4.87 0.37
N GLU A 56 -12.00 4.38 1.38
CA GLU A 56 -12.64 3.06 1.39
C GLU A 56 -13.68 2.94 0.26
N ARG A 57 -14.51 3.97 0.05
CA ARG A 57 -15.47 3.99 -1.06
C ARG A 57 -14.78 3.89 -2.42
N GLU A 58 -13.71 4.65 -2.63
CA GLU A 58 -12.97 4.59 -3.90
C GLU A 58 -12.24 3.25 -4.08
N LEU A 59 -11.71 2.65 -3.01
CA LEU A 59 -11.13 1.31 -3.03
C LEU A 59 -12.20 0.26 -3.36
N GLY A 60 -13.34 0.29 -2.69
CA GLY A 60 -14.47 -0.62 -2.94
C GLY A 60 -14.94 -0.58 -4.38
N ASN A 61 -15.03 0.62 -4.98
CA ASN A 61 -15.35 0.76 -6.40
C ASN A 61 -14.29 0.09 -7.31
N ASN A 62 -13.00 0.23 -7.01
CA ASN A 62 -11.96 -0.43 -7.80
C ASN A 62 -12.00 -1.95 -7.65
N ILE A 63 -12.15 -2.45 -6.41
CA ILE A 63 -12.27 -3.88 -6.13
C ILE A 63 -13.49 -4.47 -6.84
N PHE A 64 -14.63 -3.78 -6.83
CA PHE A 64 -15.83 -4.22 -7.54
C PHE A 64 -15.56 -4.52 -9.02
N TYR A 65 -14.91 -3.59 -9.74
CA TYR A 65 -14.61 -3.81 -11.15
C TYR A 65 -13.56 -4.89 -11.39
N LEU A 66 -12.56 -5.01 -10.50
CA LEU A 66 -11.58 -6.10 -10.56
C LEU A 66 -12.26 -7.45 -10.38
N THR A 67 -13.10 -7.60 -9.36
CA THR A 67 -13.85 -8.83 -9.10
C THR A 67 -14.83 -9.15 -10.21
N ALA A 68 -15.52 -8.15 -10.77
CA ALA A 68 -16.39 -8.35 -11.93
C ALA A 68 -15.61 -8.89 -13.14
N MET A 69 -14.40 -8.38 -13.39
CA MET A 69 -13.52 -8.88 -14.45
C MET A 69 -13.07 -10.32 -14.16
N CYS A 70 -12.70 -10.65 -12.92
CA CYS A 70 -12.37 -12.01 -12.52
C CYS A 70 -13.54 -12.97 -12.77
N ASN A 71 -14.77 -12.57 -12.42
CA ASN A 71 -15.97 -13.39 -12.66
C ASN A 71 -16.21 -13.65 -14.16
N LEU A 72 -15.99 -12.64 -15.02
CA LEU A 72 -16.13 -12.81 -16.48
C LEU A 72 -15.09 -13.76 -17.08
N LEU A 73 -13.92 -13.87 -16.45
CA LEU A 73 -12.82 -14.73 -16.88
C LEU A 73 -12.83 -16.10 -16.18
N ASP A 74 -13.85 -16.39 -15.37
CA ASP A 74 -13.94 -17.59 -14.51
C ASP A 74 -12.71 -17.77 -13.61
N ILE A 75 -12.22 -16.65 -13.05
CA ILE A 75 -11.08 -16.60 -12.14
C ILE A 75 -11.56 -16.36 -10.71
N SER A 76 -11.17 -17.24 -9.78
CA SER A 76 -11.35 -17.01 -8.34
C SER A 76 -10.42 -15.89 -7.84
N VAL A 77 -11.00 -14.81 -7.34
CA VAL A 77 -10.24 -13.71 -6.70
C VAL A 77 -9.44 -14.20 -5.49
N TYR A 78 -9.99 -15.14 -4.73
CA TYR A 78 -9.32 -15.74 -3.58
C TYR A 78 -8.06 -16.49 -4.01
N ASP A 79 -8.13 -17.29 -5.08
CA ASP A 79 -6.98 -18.04 -5.58
C ASP A 79 -5.88 -17.11 -6.10
N VAL A 80 -6.26 -15.97 -6.68
CA VAL A 80 -5.31 -14.93 -7.09
C VAL A 80 -4.57 -14.38 -5.88
N PHE A 81 -5.26 -14.12 -4.76
CA PHE A 81 -4.62 -13.66 -3.53
C PHE A 81 -3.67 -14.70 -2.95
N ILE A 82 -4.07 -15.97 -2.87
CA ILE A 82 -3.20 -17.04 -2.37
C ILE A 82 -1.95 -17.17 -3.24
N LYS A 83 -2.11 -17.22 -4.57
CA LYS A 83 -0.97 -17.30 -5.50
C LYS A 83 -0.02 -16.12 -5.38
N GLU A 84 -0.52 -14.91 -5.14
CA GLU A 84 0.33 -13.73 -4.97
C GLU A 84 1.02 -13.74 -3.60
N TYR A 85 0.31 -14.15 -2.55
CA TYR A 85 0.88 -14.35 -1.22
C TYR A 85 2.04 -15.36 -1.24
N ASP A 86 1.83 -16.53 -1.85
CA ASP A 86 2.85 -17.57 -1.95
C ASP A 86 4.09 -17.09 -2.72
N LYS A 87 3.92 -16.28 -3.78
CA LYS A 87 5.05 -15.67 -4.50
C LYS A 87 5.84 -14.71 -3.64
N ILE A 88 5.16 -13.88 -2.84
CA ILE A 88 5.81 -12.94 -1.92
C ILE A 88 6.57 -13.74 -0.86
N ASP A 89 5.95 -14.77 -0.28
CA ASP A 89 6.59 -15.62 0.74
C ASP A 89 7.79 -16.40 0.20
N THR A 90 7.68 -16.94 -1.03
CA THR A 90 8.78 -17.67 -1.70
C THR A 90 10.02 -16.80 -1.90
N LEU A 91 9.81 -15.52 -2.22
CA LEU A 91 10.90 -14.55 -2.39
C LEU A 91 11.41 -14.00 -1.04
N GLY A 92 10.60 -14.11 0.02
CA GLY A 92 10.95 -13.75 1.38
C GLY A 92 11.61 -12.37 1.47
N LYS A 93 12.85 -12.34 1.96
CA LYS A 93 13.62 -11.10 2.14
C LYS A 93 13.97 -10.39 0.82
N TYR A 94 13.90 -11.05 -0.33
CA TYR A 94 14.26 -10.47 -1.63
C TYR A 94 13.09 -9.78 -2.35
N THR A 95 11.93 -9.62 -1.70
CA THR A 95 10.80 -8.90 -2.27
C THR A 95 11.05 -7.39 -2.24
N PHE A 96 11.41 -6.78 -3.36
CA PHE A 96 11.57 -5.31 -3.50
C PHE A 96 10.24 -4.57 -3.74
N ARG A 97 9.15 -5.06 -3.16
CA ARG A 97 7.80 -4.52 -3.38
C ARG A 97 7.24 -3.86 -2.13
#